data_AF-A0A838SY75-F1
#
_entry.id   AF-A0A838SY75-F1
#
_cell.length_a   1.000
_cell.length_b   1.000
_cell.length_c   1.000
_cell.angle_alpha   90.00
_cell.angle_beta   90.00
_cell.angle_gamma   90.00
#
_symmetry.space_group_name_H-M   'P 1'
#
loop_
_entity.id
_entity.type
_entity.pdbx_description
1 polymer ?
#
loop_
_entity_poly.entity_id
_entity_poly.type
_entity_poly.pdbx_seq_one_letter_code
_entity_poly.pdbx_strand_id
1 'polypeptide(L)'
;MDQTTTTTATVTEEHRHPSGNPKRDPAMPVRTADLEPYIGLGYLSKLFKLMAIILLLLLVSEIITGLVAQGTASIPTLLGEMSRLIVLAGLLWGSGDLALLLIDVGHDVRATRILLGRQALHMSGATIADPRPRGQPDFVERGPR
;
A
#
# COMPACT_ATOMS: atom_id res chain seq x y z
N MET A 1 54.06 -48.97 16.75
CA MET A 1 53.71 -48.57 18.13
C MET A 1 54.30 -47.19 18.25
N ASP A 2 53.59 -46.21 17.70
CA ASP A 2 54.15 -44.91 17.32
C ASP A 2 53.42 -43.82 18.09
N GLN A 3 54.18 -43.14 18.93
CA GLN A 3 53.78 -41.95 19.66
C GLN A 3 54.16 -40.70 18.86
N THR A 4 53.53 -39.58 19.24
CA THR A 4 53.92 -38.18 18.97
C THR A 4 53.69 -37.70 17.53
N THR A 5 52.95 -36.64 17.23
CA THR A 5 52.64 -35.43 18.02
C THR A 5 51.40 -34.77 17.39
N THR A 6 50.30 -34.67 18.13
CA THR A 6 49.17 -33.82 17.76
C THR A 6 49.59 -32.37 18.00
N THR A 7 50.07 -31.69 16.96
CA THR A 7 50.36 -30.27 17.01
C THR A 7 49.05 -29.51 17.10
N THR A 8 48.74 -29.08 18.32
CA THR A 8 47.86 -27.97 18.66
C THR A 8 48.36 -26.72 17.92
N ALA A 9 47.70 -26.38 16.83
CA ALA A 9 47.73 -25.02 16.29
C ALA A 9 46.27 -24.57 16.22
N THR A 10 45.88 -23.93 17.31
CA THR A 10 44.77 -23.00 17.44
C THR A 10 44.69 -22.12 16.19
N VAL A 11 43.89 -22.52 15.21
CA VAL A 11 43.30 -21.57 14.27
C VAL A 11 42.31 -20.80 15.10
N THR A 12 42.71 -19.58 15.43
CA THR A 12 41.86 -18.53 15.97
C THR A 12 40.56 -18.49 15.17
N GLU A 13 39.52 -19.15 15.69
CA GLU A 13 38.14 -18.83 15.34
C GLU A 13 37.89 -17.43 15.90
N GLU A 14 38.31 -16.42 15.14
CA GLU A 14 37.83 -15.06 15.32
C GLU A 14 36.43 -14.97 14.71
N HIS A 15 35.52 -15.81 15.20
CA HIS A 15 34.09 -15.67 14.96
C HIS A 15 33.51 -14.73 16.02
N ARG A 16 34.03 -13.49 16.05
CA ARG A 16 33.53 -12.45 16.93
C ARG A 16 32.59 -11.54 16.15
N HIS A 17 31.34 -11.95 16.02
CA HIS A 17 30.18 -11.04 16.04
C HIS A 17 28.93 -11.85 16.37
N PRO A 18 28.49 -11.82 17.64
CA PRO A 18 27.06 -11.53 17.85
C PRO A 18 26.80 -10.86 19.20
N SER A 19 26.52 -9.56 19.22
CA SER A 19 25.53 -8.95 20.12
C SER A 19 25.38 -7.45 19.90
N GLY A 20 25.64 -6.96 18.69
CA GLY A 20 24.96 -5.75 18.25
C GLY A 20 23.51 -6.14 18.08
N ASN A 21 22.69 -5.92 19.12
CA ASN A 21 21.24 -5.88 19.01
C ASN A 21 20.95 -5.14 17.69
N PRO A 22 20.42 -5.79 16.63
CA PRO A 22 20.09 -5.06 15.44
C PRO A 22 18.99 -4.14 15.94
N LYS A 23 19.37 -2.89 16.21
CA LYS A 23 18.48 -1.80 16.52
C LYS A 23 17.57 -1.81 15.31
N ARG A 24 16.45 -2.51 15.48
CA ARG A 24 15.56 -2.95 14.43
C ARG A 24 15.24 -1.68 13.71
N ASP A 25 15.85 -1.48 12.56
CA ASP A 25 15.83 -0.19 11.92
C ASP A 25 14.34 0.12 11.74
N PRO A 26 13.80 1.19 12.32
CA PRO A 26 12.41 1.55 12.06
C PRO A 26 12.19 1.82 10.57
N ALA A 27 13.29 1.94 9.80
CA ALA A 27 13.35 1.96 8.36
C ALA A 27 13.48 0.59 7.68
N MET A 28 13.26 -0.55 8.37
CA MET A 28 13.12 -1.84 7.69
C MET A 28 12.00 -1.68 6.66
N PRO A 29 12.32 -1.68 5.35
CA PRO A 29 11.33 -1.43 4.32
C PRO A 29 10.29 -2.52 4.46
N VAL A 30 9.04 -2.13 4.76
CA VAL A 30 7.89 -3.03 4.66
C VAL A 30 8.04 -3.69 3.30
N ARG A 31 8.23 -5.01 3.29
CA ARG A 31 8.52 -5.75 2.07
C ARG A 31 7.43 -5.38 1.08
N THR A 32 7.83 -4.83 -0.06
CA THR A 32 6.91 -4.60 -1.18
C THR A 32 6.25 -5.91 -1.65
N ALA A 33 6.74 -7.06 -1.18
CA ALA A 33 6.17 -8.39 -1.37
C ALA A 33 4.99 -8.75 -0.43
N ASP A 34 4.78 -8.03 0.68
CA ASP A 34 3.56 -8.09 1.51
C ASP A 34 2.49 -7.09 1.02
N LEU A 35 2.73 -6.43 -0.12
CA LEU A 35 1.67 -5.76 -0.88
C LEU A 35 0.84 -6.88 -1.46
N GLU A 36 -0.25 -7.25 -0.78
CA GLU A 36 -1.35 -7.91 -1.43
C GLU A 36 -1.77 -7.00 -2.58
N PRO A 37 -1.46 -7.36 -3.83
CA PRO A 37 -1.67 -6.45 -4.92
C PRO A 37 -3.18 -6.26 -5.03
N TYR A 38 -3.68 -5.03 -4.95
CA TYR A 38 -5.09 -4.67 -5.18
C TYR A 38 -5.56 -4.94 -6.63
N ILE A 39 -4.93 -5.90 -7.30
CA ILE A 39 -5.25 -6.45 -8.61
C ILE A 39 -6.72 -6.89 -8.64
N GLY A 40 -7.23 -7.50 -7.56
CA GLY A 40 -8.64 -7.92 -7.48
C GLY A 40 -9.64 -6.77 -7.60
N LEU A 41 -9.35 -5.62 -6.99
CA LEU A 41 -10.23 -4.44 -7.00
C LEU A 41 -10.17 -3.68 -8.34
N GLY A 42 -9.01 -3.69 -8.99
CA GLY A 42 -8.86 -3.15 -10.34
C GLY A 42 -9.65 -3.95 -11.38
N TYR A 43 -9.74 -5.28 -11.23
CA TYR A 43 -10.60 -6.11 -12.09
C TYR A 43 -12.09 -5.85 -11.84
N LEU A 44 -12.50 -5.63 -10.60
CA LEU A 44 -13.89 -5.32 -10.27
C LEU A 44 -14.36 -4.02 -10.95
N SER A 45 -13.50 -2.99 -10.95
CA SER A 45 -13.76 -1.72 -11.65
C SER A 45 -13.96 -1.92 -13.16
N LYS A 46 -13.13 -2.77 -13.78
CA LYS A 46 -13.25 -3.13 -15.20
C LYS A 46 -14.53 -3.94 -15.47
N LEU A 47 -14.91 -4.83 -14.55
CA LEU A 47 -16.13 -5.62 -14.66
C LEU A 47 -17.38 -4.74 -14.61
N PHE A 48 -17.42 -3.75 -13.72
CA PHE A 48 -18.53 -2.79 -13.66
C PHE A 48 -18.62 -1.94 -14.94
N LYS A 49 -17.49 -1.43 -15.45
CA LYS A 49 -17.47 -0.73 -16.76
C LYS A 49 -17.93 -1.64 -17.90
N LEU A 50 -17.53 -2.91 -17.93
CA LEU A 50 -17.98 -3.88 -18.93
C LEU A 50 -19.50 -4.09 -18.85
N MET A 51 -20.05 -4.30 -17.65
CA MET A 51 -21.49 -4.47 -17.45
C MET A 51 -22.27 -3.21 -17.83
N ALA A 52 -21.73 -2.01 -17.54
CA ALA A 52 -22.34 -0.76 -17.97
C ALA A 52 -22.41 -0.65 -19.51
N ILE A 53 -21.34 -1.07 -20.21
CA ILE A 53 -21.33 -1.14 -21.68
C ILE A 53 -22.37 -2.15 -22.18
N ILE A 54 -22.44 -3.34 -21.57
CA ILE A 54 -23.43 -4.36 -21.94
C ILE A 54 -24.86 -3.82 -21.74
N LEU A 55 -25.13 -3.09 -20.65
CA LEU A 55 -26.42 -2.44 -20.42
C LEU A 55 -26.73 -1.39 -21.48
N LEU A 56 -25.74 -0.62 -21.94
CA LEU A 56 -25.92 0.34 -23.02
C LEU A 56 -26.23 -0.36 -24.36
N LEU A 57 -25.57 -1.49 -24.63
CA LEU A 57 -25.85 -2.30 -25.82
C LEU A 57 -27.26 -2.91 -25.76
N LEU A 58 -27.67 -3.41 -24.59
CA LEU A 58 -29.03 -3.91 -24.34
C LEU A 58 -30.05 -2.80 -24.54
N LEU A 59 -29.78 -1.59 -24.03
CA LEU A 59 -30.63 -0.43 -24.24
C LEU A 59 -30.83 -0.16 -25.74
N VAL A 60 -29.76 -0.12 -26.54
CA VAL A 60 -29.88 0.07 -27.99
C VAL A 60 -30.69 -1.06 -28.65
N SER A 61 -30.48 -2.30 -28.23
CA SER A 61 -31.26 -3.45 -28.71
C SER A 61 -32.74 -3.33 -28.38
N GLU A 62 -33.08 -2.90 -27.17
CA GLU A 62 -34.45 -2.70 -26.71
C GLU A 62 -35.14 -1.61 -27.54
N ILE A 63 -34.43 -0.51 -27.82
CA ILE A 63 -34.93 0.58 -28.66
C ILE A 63 -35.31 0.06 -30.05
N ILE A 64 -34.39 -0.65 -30.71
CA ILE A 64 -34.63 -1.19 -32.05
C ILE A 64 -35.80 -2.17 -32.03
N THR A 65 -35.81 -3.08 -31.06
CA THR A 65 -36.85 -4.12 -30.95
C THR A 65 -38.22 -3.51 -30.67
N GLY A 66 -38.31 -2.56 -29.74
CA GLY A 66 -39.54 -1.85 -29.39
C GLY A 66 -40.10 -1.01 -30.54
N LEU A 67 -39.22 -0.39 -31.34
CA LEU A 67 -39.65 0.32 -32.56
C LEU A 67 -40.15 -0.65 -33.64
N VAL A 68 -39.43 -1.76 -33.89
CA VAL A 68 -39.79 -2.72 -34.95
C VAL A 68 -41.08 -3.48 -34.61
N ALA A 69 -41.28 -3.88 -33.35
CA ALA A 69 -42.42 -4.70 -32.95
C ALA A 69 -43.72 -3.91 -32.75
N GLN A 70 -43.62 -2.70 -32.20
CA GLN A 70 -44.78 -1.95 -31.69
C GLN A 70 -44.90 -0.53 -32.27
N GLY A 71 -43.89 -0.04 -33.01
CA GLY A 71 -43.94 1.24 -33.70
C GLY A 71 -44.13 2.44 -32.76
N THR A 72 -45.09 3.31 -33.06
CA THR A 72 -45.33 4.53 -32.26
C THR A 72 -46.06 4.26 -30.94
N ALA A 73 -46.66 3.08 -30.77
CA ALA A 73 -47.39 2.72 -29.55
C ALA A 73 -46.45 2.44 -28.36
N SER A 74 -45.18 2.11 -28.63
CA SER A 74 -44.18 1.81 -27.61
C SER A 74 -43.43 3.06 -27.11
N ILE A 75 -43.63 4.23 -27.70
CA ILE A 75 -42.91 5.47 -27.33
C ILE A 75 -42.96 5.77 -25.82
N PRO A 76 -44.12 5.78 -25.13
CA PRO A 76 -44.17 6.10 -23.71
C PRO A 76 -43.52 5.05 -22.82
N THR A 77 -43.60 3.76 -23.18
CA THR A 77 -42.96 2.68 -22.41
C THR A 77 -41.44 2.68 -22.61
N LEU A 78 -41.00 2.82 -23.86
CA LEU A 78 -39.58 2.96 -24.23
C LEU A 78 -38.94 4.13 -23.47
N LEU A 79 -39.57 5.31 -23.43
CA LEU A 79 -39.02 6.45 -22.68
C LEU A 79 -38.80 6.15 -21.19
N GLY A 80 -39.76 5.48 -20.55
CA GLY A 80 -39.67 5.05 -19.16
C GLY A 80 -38.51 4.08 -18.95
N GLU A 81 -38.43 3.04 -19.76
CA GLU A 81 -37.39 2.01 -19.67
C GLU A 81 -36.00 2.55 -20.01
N MET A 82 -35.89 3.36 -21.06
CA MET A 82 -34.65 4.03 -21.44
C MET A 82 -34.12 4.90 -20.31
N SER A 83 -34.97 5.71 -19.66
CA SER A 83 -34.54 6.56 -18.56
C SER A 83 -33.93 5.75 -17.42
N ARG A 84 -34.56 4.62 -17.07
CA ARG A 84 -34.07 3.72 -16.01
C ARG A 84 -32.75 3.06 -16.40
N LEU A 85 -32.64 2.56 -17.63
CA LEU A 85 -31.43 1.91 -18.13
C LEU A 85 -30.25 2.89 -18.23
N ILE A 86 -30.49 4.12 -18.68
CA ILE A 86 -29.47 5.18 -18.73
C ILE A 86 -28.98 5.52 -17.33
N VAL A 87 -29.89 5.71 -16.37
CA VAL A 87 -29.51 5.99 -14.97
C VAL A 87 -28.72 4.84 -14.37
N LEU A 88 -29.16 3.59 -14.56
CA LEU A 88 -28.45 2.41 -14.07
C LEU A 88 -27.07 2.26 -14.72
N ALA A 89 -26.96 2.46 -16.03
CA ALA A 89 -25.69 2.39 -16.75
C ALA A 89 -24.72 3.49 -16.27
N GLY A 90 -25.20 4.73 -16.11
CA GLY A 90 -24.41 5.84 -15.59
C GLY A 90 -23.94 5.61 -14.15
N LEU A 91 -24.83 5.10 -13.28
CA LEU A 91 -24.49 4.76 -11.90
C LEU A 91 -23.43 3.66 -11.85
N LEU A 92 -23.57 2.64 -12.69
CA LEU A 92 -22.63 1.52 -12.77
C LEU A 92 -21.27 1.93 -13.35
N TRP A 93 -21.28 2.84 -14.33
CA TRP A 93 -20.06 3.43 -14.87
C TRP A 93 -19.32 4.26 -13.82
N GLY A 94 -20.07 5.12 -13.12
CA GLY A 94 -19.55 5.97 -12.05
C GLY A 94 -19.03 5.16 -10.87
N SER A 95 -19.70 4.06 -10.49
CA SER A 95 -19.21 3.17 -9.42
C SER A 95 -17.92 2.46 -9.81
N GLY A 96 -17.77 2.07 -11.09
CA GLY A 96 -16.52 1.54 -11.61
C GLY A 96 -15.37 2.56 -11.61
N ASP A 97 -15.66 3.84 -11.84
CA ASP A 97 -14.67 4.92 -11.75
C ASP A 97 -14.30 5.25 -10.30
N LEU A 98 -15.29 5.29 -9.41
CA LEU A 98 -15.12 5.49 -7.98
C LEU A 98 -14.27 4.37 -7.36
N ALA A 99 -14.43 3.13 -7.80
CA ALA A 99 -13.64 1.99 -7.34
C ALA A 99 -12.14 2.15 -7.66
N LEU A 100 -11.79 2.77 -8.80
CA LEU A 100 -10.40 3.11 -9.12
C LEU A 100 -9.86 4.21 -8.19
N LEU A 101 -10.66 5.25 -7.95
CA LEU A 101 -10.28 6.33 -7.03
C LEU A 101 -10.07 5.83 -5.59
N LEU A 102 -10.91 4.89 -5.13
CA LEU A 102 -10.76 4.26 -3.82
C LEU A 102 -9.45 3.47 -3.67
N ILE A 103 -8.92 2.92 -4.76
CA ILE A 103 -7.61 2.25 -4.77
C ILE A 103 -6.51 3.27 -4.51
N ASP A 104 -6.55 4.41 -5.20
CA ASP A 104 -5.56 5.48 -5.05
C ASP A 104 -5.58 6.06 -3.62
N VAL A 105 -6.77 6.27 -3.06
CA VAL A 105 -6.94 6.71 -1.65
C VAL A 105 -6.33 5.69 -0.67
N GLY A 106 -6.44 4.39 -0.95
CA GLY A 106 -5.82 3.35 -0.13
C GLY A 106 -4.30 3.48 -0.03
N HIS A 107 -3.65 3.96 -1.10
CA HIS A 107 -2.23 4.25 -1.11
C HIS A 107 -1.90 5.49 -0.26
N ASP A 108 -2.66 6.58 -0.44
CA ASP A 108 -2.44 7.85 0.25
C ASP A 108 -2.64 7.75 1.77
N VAL A 109 -3.65 6.98 2.22
CA VAL A 109 -3.88 6.72 3.64
C VAL A 109 -2.73 5.92 4.24
N ARG A 110 -2.16 4.97 3.49
CA ARG A 110 -0.98 4.21 3.94
C ARG A 110 0.25 5.09 4.04
N ALA A 111 0.51 5.94 3.04
CA ALA A 111 1.60 6.90 3.06
C ALA A 111 1.48 7.85 4.27
N THR A 112 0.26 8.34 4.53
CA THR A 112 -0.04 9.20 5.67
C THR A 112 0.22 8.50 7.01
N ARG A 113 -0.14 7.23 7.16
CA ARG A 113 0.15 6.43 8.38
C ARG A 113 1.66 6.29 8.62
N ILE A 114 2.45 6.06 7.57
CA ILE A 114 3.91 5.94 7.67
C ILE A 114 4.52 7.29 8.09
N LEU A 115 4.06 8.40 7.51
CA LEU A 115 4.52 9.74 7.85
C LEU A 115 4.17 10.13 9.29
N LEU A 116 2.93 9.90 9.72
CA LEU A 116 2.49 10.14 11.10
C LEU A 116 3.27 9.27 12.09
N GLY A 117 3.51 8.00 11.76
CA GLY A 117 4.35 7.13 12.58
C GLY A 117 5.77 7.68 12.74
N ARG A 118 6.35 8.21 11.67
CA ARG A 118 7.68 8.87 11.72
C ARG A 118 7.65 10.15 12.55
N GLN A 119 6.64 11.01 12.40
CA GLN A 119 6.50 12.24 13.19
C GLN A 119 6.32 11.94 14.69
N ALA A 120 5.48 10.96 15.05
CA ALA A 120 5.29 10.54 16.43
C ALA A 120 6.60 10.04 17.05
N LEU A 121 7.40 9.26 16.31
CA LEU A 121 8.71 8.80 16.79
C LEU A 121 9.72 9.95 16.99
N HIS A 122 9.76 10.96 16.10
CA HIS A 122 10.61 12.13 16.30
C HIS A 122 10.17 12.97 17.51
N MET A 123 8.86 13.09 17.74
CA MET A 123 8.32 13.85 18.87
C MET A 123 8.55 13.13 20.21
N SER A 124 8.38 11.80 20.25
CA SER A 124 8.72 10.99 21.43
C SER A 124 10.23 10.86 21.66
N GLY A 125 11.04 10.84 20.60
CA GLY A 125 12.50 10.83 20.68
C GLY A 125 13.10 12.17 21.12
N ALA A 126 12.46 13.30 20.80
CA ALA A 126 12.87 14.63 21.27
C ALA A 126 12.68 14.81 22.79
N THR A 127 11.70 14.12 23.39
CA THR A 127 11.48 14.12 24.85
C THR A 127 12.52 13.28 25.60
N ILE A 128 13.24 12.37 24.92
CA ILE A 128 14.36 11.57 25.47
C ILE A 128 15.70 12.04 24.87
N ALA A 129 15.82 13.32 24.53
CA ALA A 129 17.12 13.96 24.31
C ALA A 129 17.70 14.39 25.67
N ASP A 130 18.31 13.41 26.33
CA ASP A 130 19.35 13.50 27.38
C ASP A 130 19.68 14.91 27.96
N PRO A 131 19.36 15.22 29.23
CA PRO A 131 19.85 16.40 29.92
C PRO A 131 21.28 16.14 30.43
N ARG A 132 22.24 15.94 29.52
CA ARG A 132 23.66 16.02 29.91
C ARG A 132 24.11 17.48 29.85
N PRO A 133 24.53 18.07 30.99
CA PRO A 133 25.15 19.39 30.95
C PRO A 133 26.44 19.29 30.12
N ARG A 134 26.46 19.96 28.97
CA ARG A 134 27.67 20.27 28.22
C ARG A 134 28.54 21.17 29.08
N GLY A 135 29.42 20.58 29.88
CA GLY A 135 30.26 21.36 30.78
C GLY A 135 31.13 20.51 31.70
N GLN A 136 31.94 19.61 31.16
CA GLN A 136 33.12 19.12 31.86
C GLN A 136 34.33 19.41 30.97
N PRO A 137 35.13 20.44 31.26
CA PRO A 137 36.43 20.57 30.62
C PRO A 137 37.33 19.47 31.19
N ASP A 138 37.81 18.57 30.34
CA ASP A 138 38.87 17.63 30.67
C ASP A 138 40.14 18.42 30.99
N PHE A 139 40.39 18.64 32.29
CA PHE A 139 41.64 19.18 32.77
C PHE A 139 42.69 18.07 32.74
N VAL A 140 43.45 18.00 31.65
CA VAL A 140 44.62 17.12 31.55
C VAL A 140 45.76 17.73 32.36
N GLU A 141 45.93 17.27 33.59
CA GLU A 141 47.06 17.60 34.44
C GLU A 141 48.35 17.01 33.85
N ARG A 142 49.17 17.87 33.22
CA ARG A 142 50.45 17.50 32.62
C ARG A 142 51.51 17.53 33.73
N GLY A 143 51.91 16.35 34.22
CA GLY A 143 52.93 16.19 35.26
C GLY A 143 54.30 16.78 34.87
N PRO A 144 55.13 17.18 35.86
CA PRO A 144 56.38 17.92 35.64
C PRO A 144 57.49 17.04 35.07
N ARG A 145 58.34 17.65 34.24
CA ARG A 145 59.59 17.08 33.72
C ARG A 145 60.72 17.28 34.72
#